data_AF-A0A8X6LEM8-F1
#
_entry.id   AF-A0A8X6LEM8-F1
#
_cell.length_a   1.000
_cell.length_b   1.000
_cell.length_c   1.000
_cell.angle_alpha   90.00
_cell.angle_beta   90.00
_cell.angle_gamma   90.00
#
_symmetry.space_group_name_H-M   'P 1'
#
loop_
_entity.id
_entity.type
_entity.pdbx_description
1 polymer ?
#
loop_
_entity_poly.entity_id
_entity_poly.type
_entity_poly.pdbx_seq_one_letter_code
_entity_poly.pdbx_strand_id
1 'polypeptide(L)'
;MLKGKRHLITRSNNQTIPTADIKNILVKWKAVQEFTNAHYPDSAEANRINDLYSDTLVRYFRQMLKKREKQTTLDRFFTAPSAKKRKMDGDVQDSIIS
;
A
#
# COMPACT_ATOMS: atom_id res chain seq x y z
N MET A 1 -26.02 24.66 -19.94
CA MET A 1 -25.70 23.23 -20.14
C MET A 1 -25.23 22.62 -18.82
N LEU A 2 -26.01 21.72 -18.22
CA LEU A 2 -25.66 21.01 -17.00
C LEU A 2 -24.75 19.83 -17.36
N LYS A 3 -23.45 19.91 -17.05
CA LYS A 3 -22.56 18.75 -17.15
C LYS A 3 -22.80 17.87 -15.91
N GLY A 4 -23.51 16.76 -16.14
CA GLY A 4 -23.93 15.82 -15.12
C GLY A 4 -22.79 15.40 -14.20
N LYS A 5 -23.00 15.59 -12.90
CA LYS A 5 -22.21 14.97 -11.84
C LYS A 5 -22.36 13.45 -12.03
N ARG A 6 -21.32 12.80 -12.55
CA ARG A 6 -21.18 11.34 -12.43
C ARG A 6 -21.14 11.05 -10.94
N HIS A 7 -22.25 10.58 -10.40
CA HIS A 7 -22.34 10.04 -9.06
C HIS A 7 -21.46 8.79 -9.06
N LEU A 8 -20.18 8.96 -8.69
CA LEU A 8 -19.35 7.84 -8.31
C LEU A 8 -20.04 7.25 -7.09
N ILE A 9 -20.77 6.16 -7.30
CA ILE A 9 -21.29 5.34 -6.22
C ILE A 9 -20.05 4.79 -5.52
N THR A 10 -19.54 5.51 -4.53
CA THR A 10 -18.65 4.97 -3.52
C THR A 10 -19.46 3.90 -2.81
N ARG A 11 -19.26 2.64 -3.21
CA ARG A 11 -19.80 1.48 -2.53
C ARG A 11 -19.13 1.44 -1.15
N SER A 12 -19.75 2.11 -0.19
CA SER A 12 -19.35 2.10 1.22
C SER A 12 -19.72 0.76 1.84
N ASN A 13 -19.07 -0.31 1.37
CA ASN A 13 -19.05 -1.58 2.08
C ASN A 13 -17.92 -1.45 3.10
N ASN A 14 -18.29 -1.25 4.37
CA ASN A 14 -17.40 -0.99 5.52
C ASN A 14 -16.45 -2.17 5.89
N GLN A 15 -16.21 -3.11 4.97
CA GLN A 15 -15.23 -4.17 5.17
C GLN A 15 -13.89 -3.77 4.56
N THR A 16 -12.93 -3.45 5.42
CA THR A 16 -11.55 -3.21 5.01
C THR A 16 -10.98 -4.46 4.34
N ILE A 17 -10.75 -4.40 3.04
CA ILE A 17 -10.15 -5.50 2.27
C ILE A 17 -8.74 -5.80 2.83
N PRO A 18 -8.42 -7.02 3.27
CA PRO A 18 -7.08 -7.38 3.74
C PRO A 18 -5.97 -7.09 2.71
N THR A 19 -4.79 -6.70 3.18
CA THR A 19 -3.64 -6.41 2.29
C THR A 19 -3.21 -7.65 1.50
N ALA A 20 -3.31 -8.84 2.11
CA ALA A 20 -3.04 -10.12 1.45
C ALA A 20 -3.96 -10.34 0.25
N ASP A 21 -5.26 -10.06 0.39
CA ASP A 21 -6.24 -10.23 -0.68
C ASP A 21 -5.99 -9.27 -1.84
N ILE A 22 -5.60 -8.02 -1.54
CA ILE A 22 -5.22 -7.04 -2.58
C ILE A 22 -3.97 -7.51 -3.34
N LYS A 23 -2.96 -8.06 -2.65
CA LYS A 23 -1.78 -8.62 -3.32
C LYS A 23 -2.15 -9.84 -4.16
N ASN A 24 -2.99 -10.72 -3.64
CA ASN A 24 -3.43 -11.94 -4.33
C ASN A 24 -4.17 -11.61 -5.63
N ILE A 25 -5.11 -10.65 -5.62
CA ILE A 25 -5.84 -10.30 -6.85
C ILE A 25 -4.93 -9.68 -7.91
N LEU A 26 -3.90 -8.90 -7.51
CA LEU A 26 -2.91 -8.37 -8.45
C LEU A 26 -2.07 -9.48 -9.10
N VAL A 27 -1.74 -10.54 -8.37
CA VAL A 27 -1.04 -11.72 -8.91
C VAL A 27 -1.95 -12.49 -9.86
N LYS A 28 -3.20 -12.76 -9.46
CA LYS A 28 -4.18 -13.45 -10.32
C LYS A 28 -4.43 -12.69 -11.62
N TRP A 29 -4.50 -11.36 -11.56
CA TRP A 29 -4.63 -10.56 -12.78
C TRP A 29 -3.44 -10.75 -13.71
N LYS A 30 -2.20 -10.72 -13.20
CA LYS A 30 -1.01 -10.98 -14.01
C LYS A 30 -1.07 -12.33 -14.73
N ALA A 31 -1.54 -13.37 -14.05
CA ALA A 31 -1.72 -14.69 -14.65
C ALA A 31 -2.78 -14.69 -15.77
N VAL A 32 -3.88 -13.93 -15.61
CA VAL A 32 -4.88 -13.75 -16.68
C VAL A 32 -4.23 -13.06 -17.89
N GLN A 33 -3.46 -11.98 -17.67
CA GLN A 33 -2.79 -11.27 -18.76
C GLN A 33 -1.85 -12.19 -19.54
N GLU A 34 -1.03 -12.97 -18.84
CA GLU A 34 -0.09 -13.92 -19.44
C GLU A 34 -0.83 -14.99 -20.27
N PHE A 35 -1.89 -15.57 -19.71
CA PHE A 35 -2.70 -16.57 -20.40
C PHE A 35 -3.39 -15.98 -21.64
N THR A 36 -4.03 -14.82 -21.52
CA THR A 36 -4.71 -14.16 -22.64
C THR A 36 -3.71 -13.78 -23.73
N ASN A 37 -2.55 -13.23 -23.40
CA ASN A 37 -1.54 -12.87 -24.39
C ASN A 37 -0.97 -14.08 -25.15
N ALA A 38 -0.94 -15.25 -24.51
CA ALA A 38 -0.44 -16.48 -25.13
C ALA A 38 -1.48 -17.20 -26.02
N HIS A 39 -2.77 -17.06 -25.70
CA HIS A 39 -3.82 -17.91 -26.29
C HIS A 39 -4.89 -17.16 -27.08
N TYR A 40 -5.02 -15.86 -26.90
CA TYR A 40 -6.06 -15.08 -27.57
C TYR A 40 -5.57 -14.60 -28.95
N PRO A 41 -6.35 -14.83 -30.03
CA PRO A 41 -5.88 -14.59 -31.39
C PRO A 41 -5.75 -13.12 -31.76
N ASP A 42 -6.53 -12.22 -31.15
CA ASP A 42 -6.44 -10.78 -31.41
C ASP A 42 -5.61 -10.08 -30.32
N SER A 43 -4.32 -9.92 -30.60
CA SER A 43 -3.40 -9.25 -29.68
C SER A 43 -3.75 -7.79 -29.42
N ALA A 44 -4.39 -7.10 -30.36
CA ALA A 44 -4.76 -5.69 -30.19
C ALA A 44 -5.95 -5.56 -29.23
N GLU A 45 -6.96 -6.41 -29.37
CA GLU A 45 -8.09 -6.46 -28.42
C GLU A 45 -7.63 -6.91 -27.02
N ALA A 46 -6.78 -7.93 -26.92
CA ALA A 46 -6.19 -8.35 -25.64
C ALA A 46 -5.41 -7.21 -24.96
N ASN A 47 -4.55 -6.51 -25.71
CA ASN A 47 -3.80 -5.37 -25.17
C ASN A 47 -4.73 -4.26 -24.69
N ARG A 48 -5.78 -3.94 -25.45
CA ARG A 48 -6.76 -2.92 -25.06
C ARG A 48 -7.47 -3.27 -23.74
N ILE A 49 -7.86 -4.52 -23.55
CA ILE A 49 -8.49 -4.99 -22.31
C ILE A 49 -7.50 -4.95 -21.16
N ASN A 50 -6.26 -5.38 -21.40
CA ASN A 50 -5.17 -5.35 -20.43
C ASN A 50 -4.86 -3.93 -19.96
N ASP A 51 -4.80 -2.97 -20.87
CA ASP A 51 -4.56 -1.56 -20.58
C ASP A 51 -5.72 -0.97 -19.78
N LEU A 52 -6.96 -1.22 -20.20
CA LEU A 52 -8.15 -0.75 -19.49
C LEU A 52 -8.18 -1.24 -18.05
N TYR A 53 -7.92 -2.53 -17.82
CA TYR A 53 -7.89 -3.08 -16.47
C TYR A 53 -6.71 -2.52 -15.65
N SER A 54 -5.56 -2.34 -16.30
CA SER A 54 -4.35 -1.80 -15.66
C SER A 54 -4.56 -0.36 -15.17
N ASP A 55 -5.14 0.49 -16.03
CA ASP A 55 -5.38 1.91 -15.75
C ASP A 55 -6.51 2.15 -14.75
N THR A 56 -7.45 1.22 -14.65
CA THR A 56 -8.60 1.31 -13.74
C THR A 56 -8.35 0.57 -12.44
N LEU A 57 -8.44 -0.75 -12.46
CA LEU A 57 -8.51 -1.60 -11.28
C LEU A 57 -7.14 -1.84 -10.65
N VAL A 58 -6.12 -2.18 -11.45
CA VAL A 58 -4.76 -2.38 -10.92
C VAL A 58 -4.22 -1.09 -10.31
N ARG A 59 -4.40 0.05 -10.99
CA ARG A 59 -4.03 1.37 -10.47
C ARG A 59 -4.71 1.65 -9.13
N TYR A 60 -6.01 1.39 -9.01
CA TYR A 60 -6.75 1.56 -7.75
C TYR A 60 -6.16 0.72 -6.61
N PHE A 61 -5.96 -0.58 -6.83
CA PHE A 61 -5.42 -1.49 -5.81
C PHE A 61 -3.97 -1.18 -5.43
N ARG A 62 -3.12 -0.82 -6.40
CA ARG A 62 -1.75 -0.35 -6.12
C ARG A 62 -1.74 0.93 -5.28
N GLN A 63 -2.65 1.86 -5.56
CA GLN A 63 -2.79 3.07 -4.74
C GLN A 63 -3.23 2.74 -3.30
N MET A 64 -4.13 1.76 -3.11
CA MET A 64 -4.49 1.30 -1.78
C MET A 64 -3.27 0.74 -1.03
N LEU A 65 -2.47 -0.10 -1.66
CA LEU A 65 -1.25 -0.64 -1.07
C LEU A 65 -0.27 0.48 -0.69
N LYS A 66 -0.03 1.44 -1.60
CA LYS A 66 0.86 2.58 -1.35
C LYS A 66 0.37 3.45 -0.19
N LYS A 67 -0.95 3.66 -0.05
CA LYS A 67 -1.52 4.39 1.09
C LYS A 67 -1.27 3.65 2.40
N ARG A 68 -1.45 2.33 2.42
CA ARG A 68 -1.22 1.50 3.62
C ARG A 68 0.24 1.47 4.03
N GLU A 69 1.14 1.33 3.07
CA GLU A 69 2.59 1.36 3.31
C GLU A 69 2.99 2.69 3.96
N LYS A 70 2.54 3.82 3.40
CA LYS A 70 2.77 5.14 3.99
C LYS A 70 2.24 5.23 5.43
N GLN A 71 1.04 4.70 5.69
CA GLN A 71 0.47 4.70 7.04
C GLN A 71 1.35 3.90 8.00
N THR A 72 1.73 2.68 7.65
CA THR A 72 2.62 1.83 8.47
C THR A 72 3.98 2.49 8.70
N THR A 73 4.54 3.15 7.68
CA THR A 73 5.79 3.91 7.82
C THR A 73 5.65 5.06 8.82
N LEU A 74 4.60 5.87 8.70
CA LEU A 74 4.34 6.97 9.63
C LEU A 74 4.09 6.47 11.04
N ASP A 75 3.27 5.43 11.20
CA ASP A 75 3.01 4.81 12.50
C ASP A 75 4.33 4.38 13.16
N ARG A 76 5.23 3.75 12.41
CA ARG A 76 6.56 3.37 12.90
C ARG A 76 7.42 4.58 13.28
N PHE A 77 7.40 5.66 12.50
CA PHE A 77 8.16 6.88 12.81
C PHE A 77 7.69 7.55 14.10
N PHE A 78 6.37 7.63 14.33
CA PHE A 78 5.81 8.25 15.52
C PHE A 78 5.81 7.34 16.76
N THR A 79 5.86 6.02 16.57
CA THR A 79 5.94 5.04 17.68
C THR A 79 7.37 4.63 18.03
N ALA A 80 8.37 5.03 17.24
CA ALA A 80 9.77 4.79 17.58
C ALA A 80 10.11 5.51 18.90
N PRO A 81 10.58 4.79 19.94
CA PRO A 81 10.96 5.42 21.19
C PRO A 81 12.11 6.39 20.91
N SER A 82 11.90 7.69 21.21
CA SER A 82 12.98 8.66 21.24
C SER A 82 14.05 8.13 22.19
N ALA A 83 15.25 7.86 21.68
CA ALA A 83 16.40 7.49 22.48
C ALA A 83 16.73 8.63 23.47
N LYS A 84 16.05 8.67 24.61
CA LYS A 84 16.32 9.62 25.69
C LYS A 84 17.48 9.09 26.52
N LYS A 85 18.63 9.72 26.25
CA LYS A 85 19.77 10.01 27.12
C LYS A 85 20.34 8.86 27.95
N ARG A 86 21.57 8.48 27.57
CA ARG A 86 22.59 7.91 28.45
C ARG A 86 22.63 8.74 29.74
N LYS A 87 22.40 8.11 30.90
CA LYS A 87 22.85 8.67 32.18
C LYS A 87 24.35 8.43 32.25
N MET A 88 25.10 9.47 31.94
CA MET A 88 26.51 9.58 32.29
C MET A 88 26.52 10.32 33.61
N ASP A 89 26.43 9.56 34.71
CA ASP A 89 26.65 10.08 36.05
C ASP A 89 28.06 9.62 36.42
N GLY A 90 29.01 10.53 36.21
CA GLY A 90 30.29 10.47 36.89
C GLY A 90 30.30 11.65 37.84
N ASP A 91 30.37 11.38 39.14
CA ASP A 91 31.15 12.24 40.01
C ASP A 91 31.85 11.40 41.09
N VAL A 92 33.11 11.75 41.28
CA VAL A 92 34.13 11.11 42.11
C VAL A 92 34.35 12.00 43.34
N GLN A 93 34.78 11.37 44.45
CA GLN A 93 35.38 11.92 45.68
C GLN A 93 34.45 12.34 46.84
N ASP A 94 34.46 11.51 47.89
CA ASP A 94 35.00 11.77 49.25
C ASP A 94 34.63 10.54 50.10
N SER A 95 35.40 9.92 51.00
CA SER A 95 36.62 10.28 51.71
C SER A 95 37.04 9.05 52.57
N ILE A 96 38.34 8.73 52.58
CA ILE A 96 39.17 8.44 53.76
C ILE A 96 38.69 7.37 54.78
N ILE A 97 39.44 6.27 54.80
CA ILE A 97 40.01 5.55 55.97
C ILE A 97 39.38 5.86 57.34
N SER A 98 38.80 4.83 57.97
CA SER A 98 39.11 4.48 59.36
C SER A 98 38.86 3.00 59.64
#